data_AF-A0A3P6FHG7-F1
#
_entry.id   AF-A0A3P6FHG7-F1
#
_cell.length_a   1.000
_cell.length_b   1.000
_cell.length_c   1.000
_cell.angle_alpha   90.00
_cell.angle_beta   90.00
_cell.angle_gamma   90.00
#
_symmetry.space_group_name_H-M   'P 1'
#
loop_
_entity.id
_entity.type
_entity.pdbx_description
1 polymer ?
#
loop_
_entity_poly.entity_id
_entity_poly.type
_entity_poly.pdbx_seq_one_letter_code
_entity_poly.pdbx_strand_id
1 'polypeptide(L)'
;MHIFFHCAFAKEVWRNVPLKSPVHIAEDTDFKSAVFRFRQALCLSPTGIRSLVLPWTCWFLWTARNKLIFEAKTNRLVEIATKGLSVALEWDQAQDLEK
;
A
#
# COMPACT_ATOMS: atom_id res chain seq x y z
N MET A 1 3.55 2.24 13.25
CA MET A 1 2.88 0.96 12.96
C MET A 1 1.37 1.08 12.81
N HIS A 2 0.65 1.62 13.81
CA HIS A 2 -0.82 1.60 13.83
C HIS A 2 -1.50 2.00 12.52
N ILE A 3 -1.17 3.18 11.97
CA ILE A 3 -1.85 3.73 10.80
C ILE A 3 -1.52 3.05 9.48
N PHE A 4 -0.39 2.37 9.41
CA PHE A 4 0.08 1.73 8.19
C PHE A 4 -0.33 0.27 8.13
N PHE A 5 -0.43 -0.43 9.28
CA PHE A 5 -0.59 -1.88 9.27
C PHE A 5 -1.55 -2.45 10.32
N HIS A 6 -1.72 -1.82 11.49
CA HIS A 6 -2.43 -2.49 12.60
C HIS A 6 -3.89 -2.09 12.75
N CYS A 7 -4.27 -0.85 12.41
CA CYS A 7 -5.65 -0.41 12.55
C CYS A 7 -6.55 -1.14 11.55
N ALA A 8 -7.83 -1.34 11.91
CA ALA A 8 -8.79 -2.06 11.06
C ALA A 8 -8.87 -1.44 9.65
N PHE A 9 -8.90 -0.12 9.56
CA PHE A 9 -8.90 0.60 8.29
C PHE A 9 -7.70 0.24 7.40
N ALA A 10 -6.47 0.24 7.95
CA ALA A 10 -5.28 -0.11 7.19
C ALA A 10 -5.29 -1.59 6.78
N LYS A 11 -5.70 -2.49 7.69
CA LYS A 11 -5.87 -3.93 7.38
C LYS A 11 -6.83 -4.14 6.21
N GLU A 12 -7.96 -3.45 6.17
CA GLU A 12 -8.91 -3.54 5.04
C GLU A 12 -8.34 -2.96 3.74
N VAL A 13 -7.57 -1.86 3.78
CA VAL A 13 -6.89 -1.35 2.59
C VAL A 13 -5.95 -2.41 2.02
N TRP A 14 -5.11 -3.04 2.87
CA TRP A 14 -4.20 -4.10 2.43
C TRP A 14 -4.91 -5.33 1.88
N ARG A 15 -6.10 -5.68 2.38
CA ARG A 15 -6.92 -6.77 1.82
C ARG A 15 -7.41 -6.48 0.39
N ASN A 16 -7.50 -5.21 0.01
CA ASN A 16 -7.86 -4.80 -1.36
C ASN A 16 -6.65 -4.67 -2.29
N VAL A 17 -5.43 -4.89 -1.79
CA VAL A 17 -4.22 -4.95 -2.61
C VAL A 17 -4.01 -6.40 -3.06
N PRO A 18 -3.95 -6.69 -4.37
CA PRO A 18 -3.85 -8.04 -4.92
C PRO A 18 -2.41 -8.57 -4.81
N LEU A 19 -1.93 -8.77 -3.58
CA LEU A 19 -0.62 -9.35 -3.31
C LEU A 19 -0.61 -10.84 -3.67
N LYS A 20 0.48 -11.32 -4.26
CA LYS A 20 0.69 -12.73 -4.60
C LYS A 20 0.73 -13.62 -3.37
N SER A 21 1.32 -13.11 -2.29
CA SER A 21 1.35 -13.75 -0.99
C SER A 21 0.91 -12.75 0.08
N PRO A 22 0.01 -13.11 1.00
CA PRO A 22 -0.36 -12.25 2.11
C PRO A 22 0.86 -11.90 2.96
N VAL A 23 1.03 -10.62 3.28
CA VAL A 23 2.08 -10.20 4.23
C VAL A 23 1.48 -10.19 5.62
N HIS A 24 1.86 -11.19 6.42
CA HIS A 24 1.48 -11.23 7.84
C HIS A 24 2.36 -10.26 8.64
N ILE A 25 1.73 -9.20 9.18
CA ILE A 25 2.31 -8.30 10.17
C ILE A 25 1.63 -8.60 11.50
N ALA A 26 2.39 -9.11 12.46
CA ALA A 26 1.93 -9.32 13.83
C ALA A 26 1.96 -7.98 14.60
N GLU A 27 1.14 -7.86 15.64
CA GLU A 27 0.94 -6.59 16.36
C GLU A 27 2.19 -6.10 17.11
N ASP A 28 3.10 -7.03 17.44
CA ASP A 28 4.40 -6.81 18.07
C ASP A 28 5.55 -6.57 17.07
N THR A 29 5.28 -6.68 15.77
CA THR A 29 6.31 -6.48 14.74
C THR A 29 6.76 -5.01 14.71
N ASP A 30 8.07 -4.78 14.72
CA ASP A 30 8.62 -3.43 14.56
C ASP A 30 8.56 -2.97 13.10
N PHE A 31 8.66 -1.65 12.88
CA PHE A 31 8.49 -1.06 11.54
C PHE A 31 9.55 -1.54 10.54
N LYS A 32 10.80 -1.73 10.96
CA LYS A 32 11.87 -2.18 10.07
C LYS A 32 11.61 -3.62 9.60
N SER A 33 11.20 -4.49 10.51
CA SER A 33 10.82 -5.87 10.19
C SER A 33 9.62 -5.94 9.25
N ALA A 34 8.61 -5.09 9.44
CA ALA A 34 7.45 -5.01 8.54
C ALA A 34 7.85 -4.57 7.13
N VAL A 35 8.68 -3.52 7.00
CA VAL A 35 9.19 -3.05 5.69
C VAL A 35 9.99 -4.15 4.99
N PHE A 36 10.85 -4.86 5.75
CA PHE A 36 11.64 -5.95 5.19
C PHE A 36 10.77 -7.08 4.62
N ARG A 37 9.71 -7.48 5.33
CA ARG A 37 8.75 -8.48 4.84
C ARG A 37 8.05 -8.01 3.56
N PHE A 38 7.66 -6.74 3.52
CA PHE A 38 7.00 -6.16 2.35
C PHE A 38 7.91 -6.01 1.12
N ARG A 39 9.25 -6.05 1.25
CA ARG A 39 10.15 -6.10 0.09
C ARG A 39 9.95 -7.34 -0.78
N GLN A 40 9.38 -8.41 -0.22
CA GLN A 40 9.08 -9.64 -0.93
C GLN A 40 7.64 -9.68 -1.45
N ALA A 41 6.83 -8.67 -1.10
CA ALA A 41 5.43 -8.60 -1.45
C ALA A 41 5.26 -8.01 -2.86
N LEU A 42 5.03 -8.91 -3.81
CA LEU A 42 4.72 -8.56 -5.19
C LEU A 42 3.22 -8.70 -5.43
N CYS A 43 2.68 -7.87 -6.32
CA CYS A 43 1.31 -8.05 -6.80
C CYS A 43 1.20 -9.27 -7.72
N LEU A 44 -0.02 -9.76 -7.88
CA LEU A 44 -0.34 -10.82 -8.84
C LEU A 44 -0.02 -10.36 -10.26
N SER A 45 0.53 -11.27 -11.07
CA SER A 45 1.00 -10.99 -12.43
C SER A 45 0.02 -10.23 -13.34
N PRO A 46 -1.31 -10.47 -13.30
CA PRO A 46 -2.26 -9.73 -14.14
C PRO A 46 -2.31 -8.22 -13.88
N THR A 47 -1.78 -7.74 -12.75
CA THR A 47 -1.71 -6.30 -12.44
C THR A 47 -0.65 -5.54 -13.24
N GLY A 48 0.35 -6.24 -13.79
CA GLY A 48 1.49 -5.62 -14.47
C GLY A 48 2.47 -4.87 -13.56
N ILE A 49 2.22 -4.81 -12.25
CA ILE A 49 3.05 -4.10 -11.27
C ILE A 49 4.25 -4.99 -10.88
N ARG A 50 5.46 -4.48 -11.11
CA ARG A 50 6.75 -5.10 -10.80
C ARG A 50 7.41 -4.46 -9.58
N SER A 51 7.13 -3.19 -9.32
CA SER A 51 7.65 -2.44 -8.17
C SER A 51 7.00 -2.84 -6.85
N LEU A 52 7.63 -2.41 -5.75
CA LEU A 52 7.08 -2.56 -4.41
C LEU A 52 5.87 -1.63 -4.24
N VAL A 53 4.71 -2.20 -3.91
CA VAL A 53 3.49 -1.43 -3.63
C VAL A 53 3.50 -0.76 -2.25
N LEU A 54 4.38 -1.20 -1.35
CA LEU A 54 4.49 -0.70 0.01
C LEU A 54 4.51 0.84 0.12
N PRO A 55 5.47 1.55 -0.50
CA PRO A 55 5.57 3.01 -0.36
C PRO A 55 4.31 3.73 -0.83
N TRP A 56 3.72 3.29 -1.94
CA TRP A 56 2.53 3.90 -2.54
C TRP A 56 1.30 3.73 -1.67
N THR A 57 1.03 2.52 -1.18
CA THR A 57 -0.10 2.28 -0.26
C THR A 57 0.08 3.04 1.05
N CYS A 58 1.29 3.05 1.63
CA CYS A 58 1.58 3.83 2.84
C CYS A 58 1.37 5.34 2.63
N TRP A 59 1.76 5.88 1.49
CA TRP A 59 1.53 7.28 1.13
C TRP A 59 0.04 7.63 1.13
N PHE A 60 -0.79 6.80 0.48
CA PHE A 60 -2.23 7.04 0.42
C PHE A 60 -2.95 6.80 1.76
N LEU A 61 -2.48 5.87 2.59
CA LEU A 61 -2.95 5.74 3.98
C LEU A 61 -2.64 6.99 4.81
N TRP A 62 -1.42 7.52 4.69
CA TRP A 62 -1.02 8.76 5.37
C TRP A 62 -1.86 9.96 4.92
N THR A 63 -2.02 10.16 3.61
CA THR A 63 -2.80 11.29 3.08
C THR A 63 -4.29 11.15 3.41
N ALA A 64 -4.87 9.96 3.36
CA ALA A 64 -6.26 9.74 3.77
C ALA A 64 -6.47 10.11 5.25
N ARG A 65 -5.53 9.72 6.13
CA ARG A 65 -5.59 10.11 7.55
C ARG A 65 -5.49 11.62 7.74
N ASN A 66 -4.58 12.28 7.03
CA ASN A 66 -4.43 13.74 7.12
C ASN A 66 -5.68 14.47 6.61
N LYS A 67 -6.28 14.02 5.50
CA LYS A 67 -7.56 14.58 5.01
C LYS A 67 -8.69 14.43 6.02
N LEU A 68 -8.75 13.32 6.74
CA LEU A 68 -9.72 13.14 7.80
C LEU A 68 -9.49 14.14 8.95
N ILE A 69 -8.24 14.29 9.40
CA ILE A 69 -7.90 15.15 10.55
C ILE A 69 -8.07 16.64 10.23
N PHE A 70 -7.61 17.08 9.06
CA PHE A 70 -7.52 18.50 8.72
C PHE A 70 -8.68 19.01 7.87
N GLU A 71 -9.40 18.12 7.16
CA GLU A 71 -10.48 18.51 6.24
C GLU A 71 -11.82 17.81 6.56
N ALA A 72 -11.87 16.93 7.58
CA ALA A 72 -13.04 16.09 7.89
C ALA A 72 -13.54 15.24 6.70
N LYS A 73 -12.64 14.90 5.76
CA LYS A 73 -12.95 14.09 4.57
C LYS A 73 -12.52 12.65 4.76
N THR A 74 -13.43 11.71 4.48
CA THR A 74 -13.15 10.28 4.47
C THR A 74 -12.89 9.77 3.06
N ASN A 75 -11.91 8.90 2.89
CA ASN A 75 -11.68 8.17 1.64
C ASN A 75 -12.20 6.73 1.74
N ARG A 76 -12.68 6.19 0.62
CA ARG A 76 -13.09 4.78 0.56
C ARG A 76 -11.86 3.88 0.55
N LEU A 77 -11.96 2.74 1.24
CA LEU A 77 -10.87 1.75 1.35
C LEU A 77 -10.33 1.32 -0.02
N VAL A 78 -11.26 0.99 -0.94
CA VAL A 78 -10.96 0.59 -2.32
C VAL A 78 -10.26 1.72 -3.08
N GLU A 79 -10.68 2.97 -2.87
CA GLU A 79 -10.08 4.13 -3.54
C GLU A 79 -8.60 4.30 -3.15
N ILE A 80 -8.26 4.10 -1.87
CA ILE A 80 -6.88 4.16 -1.37
C ILE A 80 -6.03 3.05 -1.98
N ALA A 81 -6.54 1.80 -2.00
CA ALA A 81 -5.85 0.67 -2.58
C ALA A 81 -5.61 0.86 -4.08
N THR A 82 -6.65 1.23 -4.84
CA THR A 82 -6.56 1.45 -6.29
C THR A 82 -5.60 2.59 -6.61
N LYS A 83 -5.64 3.72 -5.88
CA LYS A 83 -4.67 4.82 -6.11
C LYS A 83 -3.23 4.39 -5.88
N GLY A 84 -2.98 3.61 -4.83
CA GLY A 84 -1.65 3.05 -4.57
C GLY A 84 -1.18 2.14 -5.72
N LEU A 85 -2.06 1.30 -6.25
CA LEU A 85 -1.76 0.40 -7.37
C LEU A 85 -1.53 1.17 -8.68
N SER A 86 -2.36 2.17 -8.98
CA SER A 86 -2.23 3.00 -10.18
C SER A 86 -0.89 3.71 -10.23
N VAL A 87 -0.49 4.37 -9.13
CA VAL A 87 0.80 5.07 -9.07
C VAL A 87 1.98 4.09 -9.13
N ALA A 88 1.85 2.90 -8.53
CA ALA A 88 2.88 1.87 -8.65
C ALA A 88 3.05 1.40 -10.10
N LEU A 89 1.95 1.22 -10.83
CA LEU A 89 1.97 0.84 -12.24
C LEU A 89 2.55 1.95 -13.12
N GLU A 90 2.13 3.20 -12.90
CA GLU A 90 2.66 4.37 -13.61
C GLU A 90 4.18 4.51 -13.40
N TRP A 91 4.65 4.27 -12.17
CA TRP A 91 6.08 4.24 -11.88
C TRP A 91 6.81 3.16 -12.71
N ASP A 92 6.32 1.92 -12.71
CA ASP A 92 6.93 0.84 -13.48
C ASP A 92 6.96 1.13 -14.98
N GLN A 93 5.89 1.73 -15.52
CA GLN A 93 5.83 2.13 -16.92
C GLN A 93 6.81 3.25 -17.25
N ALA A 94 6.98 4.23 -16.35
CA ALA A 94 7.92 5.32 -16.52
C ALA A 94 9.38 4.83 -16.55
N GLN A 95 9.71 3.79 -15.79
CA GLN A 95 11.06 3.20 -15.79
C GLN A 95 11.39 2.41 -17.06
N ASP A 96 10.39 1.90 -17.78
CA ASP A 96 10.62 1.23 -19.07
C ASP A 96 10.87 2.22 -20.21
N LEU A 97 10.38 3.47 -20.11
CA LEU A 97 10.59 4.53 -21.12
C LEU A 97 12.04 5.06 -21.15
N GLU A 98 12.84 4.75 -20.14
CA GLU A 98 14.25 5.16 -20.05
C GLU A 98 15.23 4.12 -20.64
N LYS A 99 14.73 3.00 -21.18
CA LYS A 99 15.52 1.96 -21.87
C LYS A 99 15.44 2.07 -23.38
#